data_AF-A0A0N4T6Y7-F1
#
_entry.id   AF-A0A0N4T6Y7-F1
#
_cell.length_a   1.000
_cell.length_b   1.000
_cell.length_c   1.000
_cell.angle_alpha   90.00
_cell.angle_beta   90.00
_cell.angle_gamma   90.00
#
_symmetry.space_group_name_H-M   'P 1'
#
loop_
_entity.id
_entity.type
_entity.pdbx_description
1 polymer ?
#
loop_
_entity_poly.entity_id
_entity_poly.type
_entity_poly.pdbx_seq_one_letter_code
_entity_poly.pdbx_strand_id
1 'polypeptide(L)'
;MSHLFTAMDFFFKFDESLEFKNFSDLSNKVEAGTKTFEEHLQNVANRIVQYQNYFKEFVKYASRAKLNTKIMQKALELMMSVPERANDMIYIRNIEQYPGDLSKLGRLYRHDSFLVWEGEQEPIERYVFLFKNKLMFTDKNNSKDVPTYKHYATIRLDKYTIRISETEPNILEFQPNEPGIPEFQIRAKDIQSMEFVRQAWLKDINEMKEHDGEQEPIERYVFLFKNKLMFTDKNNSKDVPTYKHYATIRLDKYTIRISETEPNILEFQPNEPGIPEFQIRAKDIQSMEFVRQAWLKDINEMKEHDGMLIYSFKLNF
;
A
#
# COMPACT_ATOMS: atom_id res chain seq x y z
N MET A 1 -8.03 12.21 -21.53
CA MET A 1 -9.24 12.69 -20.83
C MET A 1 -9.96 11.60 -20.02
N SER A 2 -9.53 10.33 -20.03
CA SER A 2 -10.18 9.21 -19.32
C SER A 2 -9.88 9.10 -17.81
N HIS A 3 -8.74 9.59 -17.33
CA HIS A 3 -8.34 9.43 -15.92
C HIS A 3 -8.96 10.46 -14.94
N LEU A 4 -9.51 11.56 -15.46
CA LEU A 4 -10.20 12.59 -14.65
C LEU A 4 -11.60 12.13 -14.22
N PHE A 5 -12.23 11.27 -15.03
CA PHE A 5 -13.57 10.74 -14.78
C PHE A 5 -13.61 9.79 -13.57
N THR A 6 -12.54 9.02 -13.35
CA THR A 6 -12.53 7.93 -12.35
C THR A 6 -12.36 8.41 -10.90
N ALA A 7 -11.60 9.48 -10.66
CA ALA A 7 -11.48 10.06 -9.32
C ALA A 7 -12.79 10.72 -8.86
N MET A 8 -13.47 11.43 -9.76
CA MET A 8 -14.80 11.99 -9.51
C MET A 8 -15.80 10.86 -9.23
N ASP A 9 -15.87 9.84 -10.10
CA ASP A 9 -16.77 8.69 -9.91
C ASP A 9 -16.54 7.98 -8.58
N PHE A 10 -15.30 7.89 -8.10
CA PHE A 10 -15.01 7.34 -6.78
C PHE A 10 -15.68 8.14 -5.66
N PHE A 11 -15.51 9.46 -5.63
CA PHE A 11 -16.09 10.31 -4.58
C PHE A 11 -17.62 10.39 -4.69
N PHE A 12 -18.17 10.46 -5.91
CA PHE A 12 -19.61 10.47 -6.14
C PHE A 12 -20.26 9.11 -5.82
N LYS A 13 -19.59 7.98 -6.08
CA LYS A 13 -20.08 6.65 -5.64
C LYS A 13 -19.81 6.34 -4.17
N PHE A 14 -19.00 7.14 -3.48
CA PHE A 14 -18.81 7.10 -2.02
C PHE A 14 -19.98 7.77 -1.29
N ASP A 15 -20.59 8.77 -1.93
CA ASP A 15 -21.76 9.53 -1.43
C ASP A 15 -23.01 8.64 -1.22
N GLU A 16 -23.12 7.51 -1.92
CA GLU A 16 -24.25 6.58 -1.76
C GLU A 16 -24.24 5.78 -0.44
N SER A 17 -23.17 5.84 0.34
CA SER A 17 -23.13 5.19 1.65
C SER A 17 -24.02 5.92 2.67
N LEU A 18 -24.74 5.17 3.51
CA LEU A 18 -25.71 5.72 4.46
C LEU A 18 -25.08 6.76 5.42
N GLU A 19 -23.80 6.58 5.78
CA GLU A 19 -23.05 7.53 6.60
C GLU A 19 -22.81 8.86 5.88
N PHE A 20 -22.46 8.84 4.60
CA PHE A 20 -22.23 10.04 3.79
C PHE A 20 -23.53 10.78 3.48
N LYS A 21 -24.62 10.05 3.22
CA LYS A 21 -25.95 10.64 3.06
C LYS A 21 -26.36 11.45 4.29
N ASN A 22 -26.09 10.94 5.49
CA ASN A 22 -26.32 11.67 6.74
C ASN A 22 -25.47 12.94 6.82
N PHE A 23 -24.19 12.88 6.42
CA PHE A 23 -23.30 14.05 6.38
C PHE A 23 -23.73 15.09 5.33
N SER A 24 -24.17 14.65 4.15
CA SER A 24 -24.73 15.52 3.11
C SER A 24 -25.99 16.23 3.61
N ASP A 25 -26.93 15.49 4.21
CA ASP A 25 -28.14 16.04 4.82
C ASP A 25 -27.83 17.04 5.95
N LEU A 26 -26.79 16.77 6.76
CA LEU A 26 -26.31 17.67 7.81
C LEU A 26 -25.66 18.94 7.22
N SER A 27 -24.82 18.79 6.19
CA SER A 27 -24.15 19.90 5.51
C SER A 27 -25.11 20.79 4.72
N ASN A 28 -26.22 20.25 4.22
CA ASN A 28 -27.24 21.02 3.52
C ASN A 28 -28.19 21.75 4.51
N LYS A 29 -28.29 21.28 5.75
CA LYS A 29 -29.12 21.89 6.81
C LYS A 29 -28.40 23.02 7.56
N VAL A 30 -27.09 22.93 7.70
CA VAL A 30 -26.26 23.98 8.28
C VAL A 30 -25.81 24.87 7.13
N GLU A 31 -25.96 26.18 7.21
CA GLU A 31 -25.32 27.15 6.29
C GLU A 31 -23.78 27.09 6.47
N ALA A 32 -23.18 25.94 6.20
CA ALA A 32 -21.78 25.63 6.46
C ALA A 32 -20.91 26.21 5.34
N GLY A 33 -20.81 27.54 5.28
CA GLY A 33 -19.91 28.27 4.39
C GLY A 33 -20.35 28.28 2.92
N THR A 34 -19.56 28.98 2.10
CA THR A 34 -19.82 29.24 0.67
C THR A 34 -19.84 28.01 -0.24
N LYS A 35 -19.64 26.79 0.26
CA LYS A 35 -19.54 25.56 -0.54
C LYS A 35 -20.30 24.38 0.07
N THR A 36 -20.88 23.55 -0.78
CA THR A 36 -21.57 22.31 -0.35
C THR A 36 -20.59 21.18 -0.04
N PHE A 37 -21.06 20.14 0.65
CA PHE A 37 -20.29 18.91 0.89
C PHE A 37 -19.80 18.27 -0.42
N GLU A 38 -20.69 18.19 -1.41
CA GLU A 38 -20.38 17.70 -2.76
C GLU A 38 -19.27 18.53 -3.42
N GLU A 39 -19.35 19.85 -3.34
CA GLU A 39 -18.30 20.74 -3.85
C GLU A 39 -16.97 20.55 -3.10
N HIS A 40 -16.99 20.26 -1.80
CA HIS A 40 -15.78 19.93 -1.05
C HIS A 40 -15.13 18.63 -1.54
N LEU A 41 -15.91 17.57 -1.75
CA LEU A 41 -15.42 16.31 -2.33
C LEU A 41 -14.86 16.53 -3.74
N GLN A 42 -15.56 17.32 -4.55
CA GLN A 42 -15.11 17.69 -5.88
C GLN A 42 -13.78 18.44 -5.87
N ASN A 43 -13.59 19.35 -4.91
CA ASN A 43 -12.33 20.06 -4.74
C ASN A 43 -11.18 19.11 -4.36
N VAL A 44 -11.44 18.05 -3.57
CA VAL A 44 -10.44 17.03 -3.25
C VAL A 44 -10.02 16.27 -4.52
N ALA A 45 -10.99 15.81 -5.31
CA ALA A 45 -10.71 15.14 -6.59
C ALA A 45 -9.89 16.04 -7.53
N ASN A 46 -10.27 17.31 -7.64
CA ASN A 46 -9.55 18.29 -8.47
C ASN A 46 -8.10 18.52 -8.00
N ARG A 47 -7.87 18.57 -6.68
CA ARG A 47 -6.51 18.72 -6.11
C ARG A 47 -5.61 17.54 -6.44
N ILE A 48 -6.13 16.31 -6.42
CA ILE A 48 -5.35 15.12 -6.82
C ILE A 48 -4.85 15.28 -8.26
N VAL A 49 -5.73 15.70 -9.18
CA VAL A 49 -5.37 15.94 -10.58
C VAL A 49 -4.35 17.07 -10.72
N GLN A 50 -4.48 18.15 -9.94
CA GLN A 50 -3.49 19.22 -9.90
C GLN A 50 -2.11 18.71 -9.47
N TYR A 51 -2.03 17.90 -8.40
CA TYR A 51 -0.75 17.32 -7.97
C TYR A 51 -0.14 16.41 -9.02
N GLN A 52 -0.95 15.58 -9.70
CA GLN A 52 -0.46 14.78 -10.84
C GLN A 52 0.15 15.65 -11.93
N ASN A 53 -0.47 16.78 -12.26
CA ASN A 53 0.05 17.71 -13.27
C ASN A 53 1.33 18.41 -12.81
N TYR A 54 1.40 18.87 -11.57
CA TYR A 54 2.61 19.47 -11.02
C TYR A 54 3.79 18.51 -11.05
N PHE A 55 3.62 17.25 -10.62
CA PHE A 55 4.70 16.27 -10.68
C PHE A 55 5.12 15.94 -12.12
N LYS A 56 4.19 15.89 -13.08
CA LYS A 56 4.54 15.76 -14.51
C LYS A 56 5.40 16.92 -14.99
N GLU A 57 5.04 18.15 -14.63
CA GLU A 57 5.82 19.34 -14.99
C GLU A 57 7.20 19.35 -14.31
N PHE A 58 7.28 19.00 -13.03
CA PHE A 58 8.54 18.91 -12.30
C PHE A 58 9.49 17.88 -12.93
N VAL A 59 9.00 16.67 -13.27
CA VAL A 59 9.79 15.67 -13.99
C VAL A 59 10.29 16.21 -15.33
N LYS A 60 9.42 16.88 -16.10
CA LYS A 60 9.76 17.47 -17.40
C LYS A 60 10.84 18.56 -17.27
N TYR A 61 10.70 19.47 -16.31
CA TYR A 61 11.67 20.56 -16.11
C TYR A 61 13.00 20.06 -15.55
N ALA A 62 12.97 19.16 -14.57
CA ALA A 62 14.18 18.54 -14.02
C ALA A 62 14.95 17.74 -15.08
N SER A 63 14.26 17.00 -15.94
CA SER A 63 14.87 16.28 -17.07
C SER A 63 15.55 17.24 -18.07
N ARG A 64 14.88 18.35 -18.44
CA ARG A 64 15.46 19.40 -19.30
C ARG A 64 16.69 20.06 -18.69
N ALA A 65 16.70 20.26 -17.38
CA ALA A 65 17.82 20.80 -16.62
C ALA A 65 18.93 19.76 -16.33
N LYS A 66 18.80 18.51 -16.83
CA LYS A 66 19.72 17.38 -16.56
C LYS A 66 19.88 17.07 -15.06
N LEU A 67 18.84 17.33 -14.27
CA LEU A 67 18.78 17.00 -12.84
C LEU A 67 18.24 15.57 -12.64
N ASN A 68 18.52 14.99 -11.47
CA ASN A 68 18.00 13.67 -11.10
C ASN A 68 16.47 13.73 -10.89
N THR A 69 15.73 12.95 -11.67
CA THR A 69 14.25 12.92 -11.66
C THR A 69 13.66 11.78 -10.82
N LYS A 70 14.47 10.90 -10.22
CA LYS A 70 14.02 9.66 -9.58
C LYS A 70 12.97 9.88 -8.50
N ILE A 71 13.17 10.88 -7.64
CA ILE A 71 12.24 11.20 -6.54
C ILE A 71 10.91 11.74 -7.09
N MET A 72 10.99 12.63 -8.09
CA MET A 72 9.79 13.22 -8.71
C MET A 72 8.98 12.18 -9.49
N GLN A 73 9.65 11.24 -10.16
CA GLN A 73 9.00 10.11 -10.83
C GLN A 73 8.26 9.21 -9.84
N LYS A 74 8.88 8.85 -8.71
CA LYS A 74 8.21 8.09 -7.66
C LYS A 74 7.00 8.83 -7.07
N ALA A 75 7.11 10.15 -6.85
CA ALA A 75 5.99 10.95 -6.37
C ALA A 75 4.85 11.01 -7.40
N LEU A 76 5.18 11.10 -8.69
CA LEU A 76 4.20 11.03 -9.77
C LEU A 76 3.50 9.67 -9.80
N GLU A 77 4.24 8.56 -9.75
CA GLU A 77 3.68 7.20 -9.69
C GLU A 77 2.72 7.05 -8.50
N LEU A 78 3.10 7.56 -7.32
CA LEU A 78 2.24 7.54 -6.15
C LEU A 78 0.95 8.33 -6.39
N MET A 79 1.02 9.54 -6.94
CA MET A 79 -0.18 10.36 -7.23
C MET A 79 -1.06 9.76 -8.32
N MET A 80 -0.47 9.07 -9.30
CA MET A 80 -1.22 8.35 -10.34
C MET A 80 -1.94 7.12 -9.75
N SER A 81 -1.34 6.45 -8.76
CA SER A 81 -1.92 5.25 -8.12
C SER A 81 -3.13 5.53 -7.21
N VAL A 82 -3.33 6.79 -6.77
CA VAL A 82 -4.44 7.14 -5.86
C VAL A 82 -5.81 6.88 -6.50
N PRO A 83 -6.15 7.45 -7.67
CA PRO A 83 -7.43 7.19 -8.32
C PRO A 83 -7.59 5.73 -8.76
N GLU A 84 -6.51 5.06 -9.16
CA GLU A 84 -6.54 3.63 -9.50
C GLU A 84 -7.00 2.79 -8.30
N ARG A 85 -6.36 2.98 -7.14
CA ARG A 85 -6.76 2.30 -5.90
C ARG A 85 -8.19 2.62 -5.47
N ALA A 86 -8.63 3.85 -5.73
CA ALA A 86 -10.00 4.27 -5.45
C ALA A 86 -11.00 3.46 -6.30
N ASN A 87 -10.72 3.29 -7.60
CA ASN A 87 -11.52 2.42 -8.47
C ASN A 87 -11.51 0.97 -7.99
N ASP A 88 -10.35 0.45 -7.59
CA ASP A 88 -10.21 -0.92 -7.10
C ASP A 88 -11.13 -1.19 -5.89
N MET A 89 -11.29 -0.21 -5.00
CA MET A 89 -12.21 -0.31 -3.86
C MET A 89 -13.68 -0.52 -4.26
N ILE A 90 -14.10 -0.03 -5.44
CA ILE A 90 -15.45 -0.25 -5.96
C ILE A 90 -15.67 -1.73 -6.29
N TYR A 91 -14.64 -2.42 -6.77
CA TYR A 91 -14.71 -3.85 -7.00
C TYR A 91 -14.75 -4.64 -5.69
N ILE A 92 -13.85 -4.30 -4.75
CA ILE A 92 -13.78 -4.97 -3.44
C ILE A 92 -15.10 -4.84 -2.67
N ARG A 93 -15.70 -3.65 -2.61
CA ARG A 93 -16.95 -3.41 -1.86
C ARG A 93 -18.16 -4.16 -2.45
N ASN A 94 -18.09 -4.51 -3.73
CA ASN A 94 -19.14 -5.23 -4.44
C ASN A 94 -18.96 -6.76 -4.35
N ILE A 95 -17.98 -7.24 -3.59
CA ILE A 95 -17.84 -8.65 -3.25
C ILE A 95 -18.91 -9.01 -2.22
N GLU A 96 -19.78 -9.96 -2.58
CA GLU A 96 -20.89 -10.42 -1.74
C GLU A 96 -20.54 -11.79 -1.15
N GLN A 97 -21.05 -12.08 0.06
CA GLN A 97 -20.93 -13.40 0.72
C GLN A 97 -19.49 -13.86 1.01
N TYR A 98 -18.51 -12.94 1.03
CA TYR A 98 -17.18 -13.27 1.52
C TYR A 98 -17.25 -13.62 3.02
N PRO A 99 -16.75 -14.80 3.45
CA PRO A 99 -16.85 -15.23 4.85
C PRO A 99 -15.93 -14.45 5.80
N GLY A 100 -14.95 -13.72 5.26
CA GLY A 100 -14.02 -12.89 6.03
C GLY A 100 -14.40 -11.42 6.03
N ASP A 101 -13.50 -10.61 6.60
CA ASP A 101 -13.62 -9.16 6.62
C ASP A 101 -13.00 -8.56 5.35
N LEU A 102 -13.82 -7.91 4.52
CA LEU A 102 -13.36 -7.26 3.28
C LEU A 102 -12.30 -6.18 3.55
N SER A 103 -12.33 -5.52 4.72
CA SER A 103 -11.32 -4.51 5.08
C SER A 103 -9.93 -5.10 5.32
N LYS A 104 -9.83 -6.42 5.49
CA LYS A 104 -8.58 -7.17 5.69
C LYS A 104 -8.07 -7.86 4.43
N LEU A 105 -8.73 -7.69 3.28
CA LEU A 105 -8.22 -8.19 2.00
C LEU A 105 -6.98 -7.42 1.53
N GLY A 106 -6.86 -6.14 1.92
CA GLY A 106 -5.77 -5.25 1.50
C GLY A 106 -5.92 -4.80 0.05
N ARG A 107 -4.82 -4.30 -0.52
CA ARG A 107 -4.77 -3.86 -1.92
C ARG A 107 -5.15 -4.96 -2.89
N LEU A 108 -6.06 -4.64 -3.81
CA LEU A 108 -6.29 -5.39 -5.03
C LEU A 108 -5.17 -5.08 -6.04
N TYR A 109 -4.51 -6.13 -6.55
CA TYR A 109 -3.41 -5.98 -7.51
C TYR A 109 -3.86 -6.17 -8.95
N ARG A 110 -4.79 -7.11 -9.17
CA ARG A 110 -5.31 -7.43 -10.51
C ARG A 110 -6.67 -8.10 -10.40
N HIS A 111 -7.53 -7.89 -11.39
CA HIS A 111 -8.80 -8.60 -11.50
C HIS A 111 -9.27 -8.72 -12.95
N ASP A 112 -9.79 -9.88 -13.34
CA ASP A 112 -10.21 -10.19 -14.72
C ASP A 112 -11.19 -11.37 -14.75
N SER A 113 -11.86 -11.58 -15.89
CA SER A 113 -12.68 -12.76 -16.16
C SER A 113 -11.82 -13.91 -16.70
N PHE A 114 -11.98 -15.10 -16.12
CA PHE A 114 -11.31 -16.33 -16.53
C PHE A 114 -12.31 -17.47 -16.71
N LEU A 115 -11.97 -18.41 -17.59
CA LEU A 115 -12.44 -19.79 -17.46
C LEU A 115 -11.61 -20.45 -16.36
N VAL A 116 -12.29 -21.07 -15.39
CA VAL A 116 -11.66 -21.69 -14.22
C VAL A 116 -12.09 -23.15 -14.13
N TRP A 117 -11.10 -24.04 -14.08
CA TRP A 117 -11.27 -25.46 -13.78
C TRP A 117 -10.92 -25.70 -12.31
N GLU A 118 -11.72 -26.53 -11.64
CA GLU A 118 -11.44 -27.01 -10.28
C GLU A 118 -11.33 -28.54 -10.32
N GLY A 119 -10.10 -29.04 -10.24
CA GLY A 119 -9.79 -30.44 -10.56
C GLY A 119 -10.26 -30.81 -11.97
N GLU A 120 -10.91 -31.97 -12.09
CA GLU A 120 -11.41 -32.54 -13.36
C GLU A 120 -12.79 -32.00 -13.79
N GLN A 121 -13.28 -30.92 -13.17
CA GLN A 121 -14.58 -30.34 -13.50
C GLN A 121 -14.55 -29.53 -14.80
N GLU A 122 -15.71 -29.38 -15.44
CA GLU A 122 -15.88 -28.48 -16.59
C GLU A 122 -15.56 -27.03 -16.21
N PRO A 123 -14.96 -26.24 -17.14
CA PRO A 123 -14.62 -24.86 -16.85
C PRO A 123 -15.85 -24.00 -16.64
N ILE A 124 -15.81 -23.18 -15.60
CA ILE A 124 -16.83 -22.17 -15.31
C ILE A 124 -16.21 -20.79 -15.45
N GLU A 125 -16.95 -19.86 -16.06
CA GLU A 125 -16.54 -18.46 -16.10
C GLU A 125 -16.61 -17.86 -14.69
N ARG A 126 -15.47 -17.41 -14.17
CA ARG A 126 -15.35 -16.74 -12.88
C ARG A 126 -14.65 -15.41 -13.04
N TYR A 127 -14.99 -14.46 -12.18
CA TYR A 127 -14.23 -13.23 -12.03
C TYR A 127 -13.22 -13.41 -10.89
N VAL A 128 -11.95 -13.18 -11.20
CA VAL A 128 -10.84 -13.51 -10.31
C VAL A 128 -10.21 -12.23 -9.79
N PHE A 129 -9.92 -12.19 -8.49
CA PHE A 129 -9.24 -11.08 -7.82
C PHE A 129 -7.91 -11.56 -7.22
N LEU A 130 -6.84 -10.83 -7.49
CA LEU A 130 -5.51 -11.04 -6.92
C LEU A 130 -5.23 -10.03 -5.80
N PHE A 131 -5.00 -10.55 -4.60
CA PHE A 131 -4.53 -9.79 -3.44
C PHE A 131 -3.15 -10.30 -3.01
N LYS A 132 -2.52 -9.65 -2.02
CA LYS A 132 -1.27 -10.15 -1.43
C LYS A 132 -1.50 -11.59 -0.91
N ASN A 133 -0.73 -12.53 -1.46
CA ASN A 133 -0.75 -13.96 -1.16
C ASN A 133 -2.13 -14.64 -1.28
N LYS A 134 -3.10 -14.06 -1.99
CA LYS A 134 -4.45 -14.63 -2.11
C LYS A 134 -5.00 -14.45 -3.52
N LEU A 135 -5.65 -15.50 -4.02
CA LEU A 135 -6.43 -15.47 -5.25
C LEU A 135 -7.88 -15.81 -4.90
N MET A 136 -8.81 -14.93 -5.25
CA MET A 136 -10.24 -15.09 -4.96
C MET A 136 -11.03 -15.28 -6.24
N PHE A 137 -11.83 -16.34 -6.28
CA PHE A 137 -12.74 -16.69 -7.35
C PHE A 137 -14.16 -16.24 -6.98
N THR A 138 -14.87 -15.62 -7.93
CA THR A 138 -16.22 -15.10 -7.72
C THR A 138 -17.12 -15.31 -8.93
N ASP A 139 -18.42 -15.35 -8.69
CA ASP A 139 -19.45 -15.30 -9.72
C ASP A 139 -19.85 -13.84 -9.97
N LYS A 140 -19.61 -13.36 -11.20
CA LYS A 140 -19.97 -12.00 -11.60
C LYS A 140 -21.45 -11.95 -11.98
N ASN A 141 -22.19 -11.08 -11.31
CA ASN A 141 -23.59 -10.82 -11.59
C ASN A 141 -23.77 -9.41 -12.15
N ASN A 142 -24.31 -9.32 -13.37
CA ASN A 142 -24.57 -8.04 -14.07
C ASN A 142 -26.06 -7.64 -14.03
N SER A 143 -26.87 -8.25 -13.16
CA SER A 143 -28.31 -7.94 -13.05
C SER A 143 -28.62 -6.58 -12.41
N LYS A 144 -27.65 -5.97 -11.73
CA LYS A 144 -27.73 -4.63 -11.14
C LYS A 144 -26.95 -3.64 -12.02
N ASP A 145 -27.23 -2.34 -11.88
CA ASP A 145 -26.52 -1.26 -12.59
C ASP A 145 -25.01 -1.30 -12.35
N VAL A 146 -24.59 -1.72 -11.15
CA VAL A 146 -23.19 -1.99 -10.84
C VAL A 146 -23.01 -3.50 -10.63
N PRO A 147 -22.07 -4.15 -11.34
CA PRO A 147 -21.82 -5.58 -11.18
C PRO A 147 -21.48 -5.96 -9.74
N THR A 148 -21.99 -7.11 -9.29
CA THR A 148 -21.63 -7.71 -8.00
C THR A 148 -20.86 -9.01 -8.20
N TYR A 149 -20.08 -9.39 -7.18
CA TYR A 149 -19.13 -10.49 -7.24
C TYR A 149 -19.39 -11.44 -6.08
N LYS A 150 -20.20 -12.47 -6.29
CA LYS A 150 -20.51 -13.43 -5.23
C LYS A 150 -19.31 -14.33 -4.98
N HIS A 151 -18.81 -14.36 -3.76
CA HIS A 151 -17.67 -15.20 -3.36
C HIS A 151 -17.94 -16.67 -3.66
N TYR A 152 -16.95 -17.34 -4.26
CA TYR A 152 -16.94 -18.78 -4.48
C TYR A 152 -15.85 -19.45 -3.64
N ALA A 153 -14.59 -19.06 -3.88
CA ALA A 153 -13.44 -19.65 -3.23
C ALA A 153 -12.33 -18.61 -3.05
N THR A 154 -11.46 -18.84 -2.08
CA THR A 154 -10.23 -18.06 -1.93
C THR A 154 -9.10 -19.01 -1.59
N ILE A 155 -8.06 -18.98 -2.42
CA ILE A 155 -6.87 -19.80 -2.23
C ILE A 155 -5.71 -18.92 -1.77
N ARG A 156 -4.80 -19.51 -1.01
CA ARG A 156 -3.56 -18.88 -0.59
C ARG A 156 -2.44 -19.24 -1.56
N LEU A 157 -1.71 -18.28 -2.11
CA LEU A 157 -0.72 -18.55 -3.16
C LEU A 157 0.49 -19.34 -2.65
N ASP A 158 0.88 -19.18 -1.38
CA ASP A 158 1.95 -19.96 -0.74
C ASP A 158 1.69 -21.47 -0.75
N LYS A 159 0.42 -21.88 -0.78
CA LYS A 159 0.00 -23.29 -0.78
C LYS A 159 -0.05 -23.95 -2.16
N TYR A 160 0.28 -23.21 -3.22
CA TYR A 160 0.23 -23.71 -4.58
C TYR A 160 1.54 -23.49 -5.33
N THR A 161 1.93 -24.46 -6.13
CA THR A 161 2.93 -24.30 -7.19
C THR A 161 2.22 -23.86 -8.47
N ILE A 162 2.57 -22.67 -8.97
CA ILE A 162 2.00 -22.14 -10.23
C ILE A 162 2.88 -22.55 -11.41
N ARG A 163 2.27 -23.10 -12.45
CA ARG A 163 2.95 -23.50 -13.70
C ARG A 163 2.16 -23.03 -14.91
N ILE A 164 2.84 -22.98 -16.05
CA ILE A 164 2.18 -22.84 -17.36
C ILE A 164 1.95 -24.25 -17.87
N SER A 165 0.75 -24.54 -18.36
CA SER A 165 0.44 -25.86 -18.93
C SER A 165 1.35 -26.18 -20.12
N GLU A 166 1.85 -27.41 -20.19
CA GLU A 166 2.71 -27.88 -21.28
C GLU A 166 1.92 -28.10 -22.58
N THR A 167 0.63 -28.44 -22.46
CA THR A 167 -0.27 -28.71 -23.59
C THR A 167 -0.90 -27.43 -24.13
N GLU A 168 -1.30 -26.51 -23.23
CA GLU A 168 -1.92 -25.24 -23.58
C GLU A 168 -1.20 -24.05 -22.89
N PRO A 169 -0.25 -23.39 -23.56
CA PRO A 169 0.58 -22.32 -22.96
C PRO A 169 -0.16 -21.09 -22.43
N ASN A 170 -1.48 -21.00 -22.69
CA ASN A 170 -2.35 -19.92 -22.20
C ASN A 170 -3.06 -20.27 -20.88
N ILE A 171 -2.89 -21.49 -20.38
CA ILE A 171 -3.43 -21.97 -19.10
C ILE A 171 -2.36 -21.80 -18.01
N LEU A 172 -2.77 -21.22 -16.87
CA LEU A 172 -2.01 -21.30 -15.62
C LEU A 172 -2.60 -22.39 -14.74
N GLU A 173 -1.75 -23.30 -14.31
CA GLU A 173 -2.07 -24.42 -13.44
C GLU A 173 -1.61 -24.10 -12.01
N PHE A 174 -2.51 -24.28 -11.05
CA PHE A 174 -2.29 -24.08 -9.62
C PHE A 174 -2.32 -25.44 -8.97
N GLN A 175 -1.14 -26.06 -8.84
CA GLN A 175 -0.99 -27.36 -8.23
C GLN A 175 -0.84 -27.22 -6.71
N PRO A 176 -1.69 -27.86 -5.89
CA PRO A 176 -1.60 -27.76 -4.43
C PRO A 176 -0.31 -28.43 -3.92
N ASN A 177 0.36 -27.79 -2.97
CA ASN A 177 1.57 -28.31 -2.33
C ASN A 177 1.24 -29.31 -1.20
N GLU A 178 -0.01 -29.35 -0.77
CA GLU A 178 -0.50 -30.16 0.35
C GLU A 178 -1.72 -30.98 -0.10
N PRO A 179 -1.86 -32.23 0.37
CA PRO A 179 -3.02 -33.06 0.04
C PRO A 179 -4.31 -32.51 0.67
N GLY A 180 -5.44 -32.66 -0.01
CA GLY A 180 -6.77 -32.24 0.47
C GLY A 180 -7.18 -30.83 0.05
N ILE A 181 -6.33 -30.13 -0.71
CA ILE A 181 -6.65 -28.85 -1.35
C ILE A 181 -6.92 -29.13 -2.84
N PRO A 182 -7.98 -28.55 -3.45
CA PRO A 182 -8.26 -28.76 -4.87
C PRO A 182 -7.22 -28.11 -5.78
N GLU A 183 -7.00 -28.70 -6.95
CA GLU A 183 -6.23 -28.10 -8.04
C GLU A 183 -7.09 -27.09 -8.81
N PHE A 184 -6.48 -26.01 -9.29
CA PHE A 184 -7.15 -25.05 -10.14
C PHE A 184 -6.40 -24.81 -11.44
N GLN A 185 -7.13 -24.50 -12.50
CA GLN A 185 -6.55 -23.94 -13.72
C GLN A 185 -7.31 -22.70 -14.13
N ILE A 186 -6.62 -21.69 -14.68
CA ILE A 186 -7.27 -20.50 -15.23
C ILE A 186 -6.80 -20.22 -16.65
N ARG A 187 -7.73 -19.80 -17.50
CA ARG A 187 -7.46 -19.32 -18.87
C ARG A 187 -8.28 -18.08 -19.17
N ALA A 188 -7.62 -17.05 -19.69
CA ALA A 188 -8.32 -15.84 -20.11
C ALA A 188 -9.26 -16.15 -21.29
N LYS A 189 -10.45 -15.54 -21.30
CA LYS A 189 -11.50 -15.85 -22.28
C LYS A 189 -11.24 -15.26 -23.67
N ASP A 190 -10.65 -14.07 -23.70
CA ASP A 190 -10.40 -13.36 -24.95
C ASP A 190 -9.14 -13.89 -25.66
N ILE A 191 -9.33 -14.46 -26.84
CA ILE A 191 -8.26 -15.10 -27.62
C ILE A 191 -7.19 -14.09 -28.05
N GLN A 192 -7.54 -12.84 -28.29
CA GLN A 192 -6.57 -11.86 -28.76
C GLN A 192 -5.65 -11.37 -27.65
N SER A 193 -6.13 -11.35 -26.41
CA SER A 193 -5.37 -10.86 -25.26
C SER A 193 -4.90 -11.95 -24.31
N MET A 194 -5.31 -13.22 -24.49
CA MET A 194 -5.08 -14.28 -23.50
C MET A 194 -3.61 -14.48 -23.13
N GLU A 195 -2.69 -14.38 -24.10
CA GLU A 195 -1.25 -14.53 -23.83
C GLU A 195 -0.74 -13.39 -22.95
N PHE A 196 -1.09 -12.15 -23.30
CA PHE A 196 -0.68 -10.96 -22.55
C PHE A 196 -1.28 -10.96 -21.15
N VAL A 197 -2.57 -11.31 -21.03
CA VAL A 197 -3.25 -11.45 -19.74
C VAL A 197 -2.55 -12.51 -18.90
N ARG A 198 -2.30 -13.71 -19.45
CA ARG A 198 -1.58 -14.78 -18.73
C ARG A 198 -0.18 -14.35 -18.27
N GLN A 199 0.61 -13.69 -19.12
CA GLN A 199 1.93 -13.19 -18.77
C GLN A 199 1.88 -12.19 -17.61
N ALA A 200 0.96 -11.24 -17.69
CA ALA A 200 0.78 -10.21 -16.67
C ALA A 200 0.31 -10.80 -15.33
N TRP A 201 -0.64 -11.74 -15.38
CA TRP A 201 -1.11 -12.46 -14.19
C TRP A 201 -0.03 -13.33 -13.57
N LEU A 202 0.73 -14.10 -14.36
CA LEU A 202 1.80 -14.94 -13.83
C LEU A 202 2.89 -14.10 -13.14
N LYS A 203 3.26 -12.97 -13.74
CA LYS A 203 4.20 -12.04 -13.14
C LYS A 203 3.69 -11.54 -11.80
N ASP A 204 2.48 -10.99 -11.75
CA ASP A 204 1.94 -10.40 -10.53
C ASP A 204 1.66 -11.46 -9.45
N ILE A 205 1.19 -12.66 -9.83
CA ILE A 205 1.03 -13.78 -8.90
C ILE A 205 2.36 -14.13 -8.24
N ASN A 206 3.45 -14.23 -9.02
CA ASN A 206 4.77 -14.54 -8.48
C ASN A 206 5.30 -13.41 -7.59
N GLU A 207 5.05 -12.14 -7.94
CA GLU A 207 5.41 -11.01 -7.08
C GLU A 207 4.60 -10.98 -5.77
N MET A 208 3.34 -11.43 -5.80
CA MET A 208 2.43 -11.38 -4.65
C MET A 208 2.43 -12.64 -3.79
N LYS A 209 3.06 -13.72 -4.25
CA LYS A 209 3.18 -14.96 -3.50
C LYS A 209 4.15 -14.75 -2.35
N GLU A 210 3.70 -15.02 -1.13
CA GLU A 210 4.60 -15.05 0.02
C GLU A 210 5.38 -16.37 0.00
N HIS A 211 6.69 -16.29 0.21
CA HIS A 211 7.53 -17.46 0.40
C HIS A 211 7.54 -17.81 1.90
N ASP A 212 7.22 -19.07 2.22
CA ASP A 212 7.32 -19.58 3.60
C ASP A 212 8.73 -19.30 4.14
N GLY A 213 8.84 -18.37 5.10
CA GLY A 213 10.11 -17.95 5.71
C GLY A 213 10.37 -16.45 5.71
N GLU A 214 9.67 -15.65 4.89
CA GLU A 214 9.79 -14.19 4.94
C GLU A 214 8.73 -13.60 5.87
N GLN A 215 8.95 -13.68 7.18
CA GLN A 215 8.50 -12.56 8.01
C GLN A 215 9.30 -11.35 7.51
N GLU A 216 8.65 -10.46 6.75
CA GLU A 216 9.27 -9.18 6.38
C GLU A 216 9.93 -8.61 7.64
N PRO A 217 11.25 -8.33 7.63
CA PRO A 217 11.94 -7.87 8.82
C PRO A 217 11.22 -6.64 9.35
N ILE A 218 10.77 -6.68 10.61
CA ILE A 218 9.99 -5.61 11.23
C ILE A 218 10.72 -4.28 10.98
N GLU A 219 10.16 -3.44 10.11
CA GLU A 219 10.79 -2.17 9.78
C GLU A 219 10.51 -1.21 10.93
N ARG A 220 11.50 -1.02 11.78
CA ARG A 220 11.38 -0.16 12.96
C ARG A 220 11.77 1.26 12.62
N TYR A 221 10.94 2.23 12.95
CA TYR A 221 11.19 3.66 12.74
C TYR A 221 11.32 4.41 14.05
N VAL A 222 12.30 5.31 14.12
CA VAL A 222 12.45 6.28 15.22
C VAL A 222 12.01 7.66 14.75
N PHE A 223 11.12 8.27 15.52
CA PHE A 223 10.65 9.64 15.31
C PHE A 223 11.13 10.54 16.44
N LEU A 224 11.65 11.71 16.11
CA LEU A 224 12.00 12.75 17.08
C LEU A 224 10.79 13.68 17.29
N PHE A 225 10.35 13.85 18.54
CA PHE A 225 9.24 14.73 18.90
C PHE A 225 9.38 15.28 20.33
N LYS A 226 9.41 16.61 20.48
CA LYS A 226 9.43 17.30 21.79
C LYS A 226 10.40 16.67 22.81
N ASN A 227 11.69 16.64 22.47
CA ASN A 227 12.76 16.07 23.29
C ASN A 227 12.58 14.57 23.61
N LYS A 228 11.82 13.84 22.77
CA LYS A 228 11.60 12.40 22.89
C LYS A 228 11.91 11.68 21.57
N LEU A 229 12.49 10.49 21.68
CA LEU A 229 12.54 9.51 20.61
C LEU A 229 11.36 8.56 20.76
N MET A 230 10.51 8.47 19.74
CA MET A 230 9.41 7.52 19.64
C MET A 230 9.80 6.39 18.71
N PHE A 231 9.82 5.18 19.23
CA PHE A 231 10.10 3.97 18.49
C PHE A 231 8.79 3.35 18.03
N THR A 232 8.74 2.99 16.76
CA THR A 232 7.55 2.48 16.10
C THR A 232 7.89 1.28 15.22
N ASP A 233 6.98 0.34 15.12
CA ASP A 233 7.02 -0.72 14.12
C ASP A 233 6.15 -0.28 12.93
N LYS A 234 6.72 -0.25 11.73
CA LYS A 234 5.94 -0.05 10.51
C LYS A 234 5.22 -1.35 10.20
N ASN A 235 3.91 -1.27 10.15
CA ASN A 235 3.06 -2.34 9.70
C ASN A 235 2.87 -2.22 8.18
N ASN A 236 3.47 -3.16 7.44
CA ASN A 236 3.37 -3.28 5.99
C ASN A 236 2.10 -4.01 5.53
N SER A 237 1.27 -4.51 6.45
CA SER A 237 0.03 -5.22 6.12
C SER A 237 -1.10 -4.32 5.59
N LYS A 238 -0.84 -3.03 5.40
CA LYS A 238 -1.84 -2.02 5.00
C LYS A 238 -1.29 -1.11 3.90
N ASP A 239 -2.17 -0.69 3.00
CA ASP A 239 -1.88 0.16 1.83
C ASP A 239 -1.32 1.54 2.18
N VAL A 240 -1.57 1.99 3.40
CA VAL A 240 -0.91 3.13 4.03
C VAL A 240 -0.02 2.56 5.13
N PRO A 241 1.31 2.80 5.10
CA PRO A 241 2.19 2.34 6.16
C PRO A 241 1.72 2.95 7.47
N THR A 242 1.35 2.09 8.41
CA THR A 242 0.94 2.51 9.76
C THR A 242 2.10 2.24 10.71
N TYR A 243 2.36 3.19 11.61
CA TYR A 243 3.47 3.10 12.55
C TYR A 243 2.90 2.84 13.95
N LYS A 244 3.10 1.63 14.47
CA LYS A 244 2.66 1.24 15.81
C LYS A 244 3.72 1.65 16.82
N HIS A 245 3.40 2.65 17.64
CA HIS A 245 4.25 3.07 18.75
C HIS A 245 4.42 1.95 19.79
N TYR A 246 5.66 1.70 20.23
CA TYR A 246 5.93 0.71 21.29
C TYR A 246 6.88 1.21 22.38
N ALA A 247 7.69 2.25 22.14
CA ALA A 247 8.55 2.82 23.17
C ALA A 247 8.81 4.31 22.97
N THR A 248 8.96 5.04 24.07
CA THR A 248 9.36 6.45 24.10
C THR A 248 10.58 6.62 24.99
N ILE A 249 11.60 7.33 24.52
CA ILE A 249 12.79 7.70 25.29
C ILE A 249 12.90 9.20 25.39
N ARG A 250 13.13 9.72 26.60
CA ARG A 250 13.35 11.14 26.88
C ARG A 250 14.82 11.49 26.69
N LEU A 251 15.13 12.41 25.78
CA LEU A 251 16.50 12.76 25.41
C LEU A 251 17.24 13.56 26.48
N ASP A 252 16.54 14.31 27.33
CA ASP A 252 17.16 15.04 28.45
C ASP A 252 17.83 14.12 29.48
N LYS A 253 17.43 12.84 29.50
CA LYS A 253 18.01 11.83 30.39
C LYS A 253 19.29 11.20 29.87
N TYR A 254 19.74 11.56 28.67
CA TYR A 254 20.91 10.94 28.04
C TYR A 254 21.92 11.98 27.55
N THR A 255 23.19 11.63 27.69
CA THR A 255 24.30 12.25 26.96
C THR A 255 24.48 11.47 25.67
N ILE A 256 24.40 12.16 24.53
CA ILE A 256 24.39 11.54 23.20
C ILE A 256 25.75 11.79 22.57
N ARG A 257 26.39 10.73 22.07
CA ARG A 257 27.70 10.81 21.42
C ARG A 257 27.68 10.01 20.13
N ILE A 258 28.56 10.39 19.21
CA ILE A 258 28.85 9.55 18.04
C ILE A 258 29.88 8.52 18.50
N SER A 259 29.68 7.25 18.16
CA SER A 259 30.63 6.20 18.50
C SER A 259 32.00 6.48 17.87
N GLU A 260 33.06 6.30 18.65
CA GLU A 260 34.44 6.52 18.20
C GLU A 260 34.94 5.43 17.25
N THR A 261 34.34 4.23 17.34
CA THR A 261 34.72 3.05 16.54
C THR A 261 33.85 2.89 15.30
N GLU A 262 32.57 3.24 15.38
CA GLU A 262 31.60 3.13 14.29
C GLU A 262 30.84 4.46 14.08
N PRO A 263 31.29 5.33 13.16
CA PRO A 263 30.76 6.69 13.01
C PRO A 263 29.29 6.79 12.56
N ASN A 264 28.66 5.66 12.25
CA ASN A 264 27.25 5.45 11.92
C ASN A 264 26.37 5.06 13.12
N ILE A 265 26.94 5.02 14.32
CA ILE A 265 26.26 4.70 15.57
C ILE A 265 26.19 5.94 16.45
N LEU A 266 25.02 6.17 17.03
CA LEU A 266 24.83 7.10 18.12
C LEU A 266 24.64 6.34 19.43
N GLU A 267 25.44 6.72 20.41
CA GLU A 267 25.49 6.14 21.74
C GLU A 267 24.73 7.05 22.70
N PHE A 268 23.72 6.48 23.37
CA PHE A 268 22.89 7.16 24.34
C PHE A 268 23.29 6.68 25.73
N GLN A 269 24.10 7.49 26.40
CA GLN A 269 24.58 7.20 27.74
C GLN A 269 23.67 7.86 28.79
N PRO A 270 23.09 7.11 29.73
CA PRO A 270 22.15 7.66 30.70
C PRO A 270 22.85 8.63 31.66
N ASN A 271 22.18 9.74 31.96
CA ASN A 271 22.63 10.74 32.94
C ASN A 271 22.24 10.36 34.38
N GLU A 272 21.33 9.39 34.54
CA GLU A 272 20.78 8.92 35.82
C GLU A 272 20.97 7.40 35.95
N PRO A 273 21.29 6.88 37.16
CA PRO A 273 21.35 5.44 37.39
C PRO A 273 19.96 4.78 37.27
N GLY A 274 19.91 3.55 36.75
CA GLY A 274 18.68 2.77 36.58
C GLY A 274 18.02 2.88 35.20
N ILE A 275 18.62 3.59 34.27
CA ILE A 275 18.19 3.73 32.87
C ILE A 275 19.18 2.96 31.97
N PRO A 276 18.72 2.15 31.00
CA PRO A 276 19.62 1.38 30.15
C PRO A 276 20.33 2.28 29.14
N GLU A 277 21.63 2.03 28.93
CA GLU A 277 22.32 2.56 27.75
C GLU A 277 21.83 1.85 26.49
N PHE A 278 21.81 2.56 25.37
CA PHE A 278 21.45 1.97 24.09
C PHE A 278 22.15 2.68 22.93
N GLN A 279 22.16 2.02 21.79
CA GLN A 279 22.77 2.52 20.57
C GLN A 279 21.75 2.51 19.44
N ILE A 280 21.82 3.52 18.57
CA ILE A 280 21.01 3.57 17.35
C ILE A 280 21.94 3.57 16.15
N ARG A 281 21.69 2.63 15.23
CA ARG A 281 22.36 2.53 13.93
C ARG A 281 21.35 2.76 12.81
N ALA A 282 21.64 3.71 11.91
CA ALA A 282 20.80 3.95 10.73
C ALA A 282 21.04 2.87 9.65
N LYS A 283 19.98 2.32 9.07
CA LYS A 283 20.06 1.37 7.93
C LYS A 283 19.97 2.10 6.60
N ASP A 284 21.05 2.01 5.82
CA ASP A 284 21.22 2.44 4.41
C ASP A 284 20.93 3.91 4.05
N ILE A 285 21.91 4.56 3.39
CA ILE A 285 21.83 5.40 2.17
C ILE A 285 23.12 6.25 2.02
N GLN A 286 23.53 6.46 0.75
CA GLN A 286 24.74 7.07 0.17
C GLN A 286 25.19 8.47 0.67
N SER A 287 24.73 8.97 1.82
CA SER A 287 25.07 10.30 2.33
C SER A 287 25.19 10.32 3.87
N MET A 288 26.04 9.43 4.40
CA MET A 288 26.30 9.24 5.84
C MET A 288 26.76 10.52 6.57
N GLU A 289 27.39 11.48 5.90
CA GLU A 289 27.95 12.68 6.52
C GLU A 289 26.88 13.77 6.78
N PHE A 290 25.99 13.99 5.82
CA PHE A 290 25.05 15.11 5.81
C PHE A 290 23.89 14.92 6.79
N VAL A 291 23.32 13.71 6.81
CA VAL A 291 22.23 13.34 7.75
C VAL A 291 22.75 13.31 9.19
N ARG A 292 24.03 12.96 9.39
CA ARG A 292 24.69 12.90 10.71
C ARG A 292 24.94 14.27 11.32
N GLN A 293 25.47 15.22 10.54
CA GLN A 293 25.66 16.59 10.99
C GLN A 293 24.32 17.28 11.24
N ALA A 294 23.30 16.98 10.43
CA ALA A 294 21.93 17.42 10.68
C ALA A 294 21.35 16.80 11.98
N TRP A 295 21.59 15.51 12.27
CA TRP A 295 21.15 14.88 13.54
C TRP A 295 21.71 15.58 14.78
N LEU A 296 23.04 15.77 14.83
CA LEU A 296 23.66 16.35 16.01
C LEU A 296 23.25 17.82 16.18
N LYS A 297 23.14 18.54 15.06
CA LYS A 297 22.65 19.91 15.02
C LYS A 297 21.20 19.99 15.49
N ASP A 298 20.29 19.24 14.89
CA ASP A 298 18.85 19.30 15.16
C ASP A 298 18.51 18.77 16.56
N ILE A 299 19.20 17.74 17.07
CA ILE A 299 19.01 17.26 18.45
C ILE A 299 19.49 18.31 19.47
N ASN A 300 20.60 19.00 19.18
CA ASN A 300 21.10 20.06 20.05
C ASN A 300 20.25 21.34 19.94
N GLU A 301 19.74 21.69 18.76
CA GLU A 301 18.86 22.84 18.52
C GLU A 301 17.42 22.61 19.05
N MET A 302 16.91 21.38 19.04
CA MET A 302 15.56 21.04 19.55
C MET A 302 15.45 20.96 21.07
N LYS A 303 16.55 21.12 21.82
CA LYS A 303 16.42 21.37 23.26
C LYS A 303 15.71 22.70 23.55
N GLU A 304 15.61 23.59 22.57
CA GLU A 304 15.15 24.96 22.76
C GLU A 304 13.83 25.33 22.05
N HIS A 305 13.30 24.51 21.12
CA HIS A 305 12.08 24.86 20.36
C HIS A 305 11.03 23.74 20.22
N ASP A 306 9.76 24.18 20.21
CA ASP A 306 8.57 23.33 20.19
C ASP A 306 8.18 22.95 18.74
N GLY A 307 8.45 21.70 18.37
CA GLY A 307 7.69 20.96 17.35
C GLY A 307 8.20 20.98 15.90
N MET A 308 8.79 19.86 15.46
CA MET A 308 8.58 19.28 14.12
C MET A 308 9.04 17.82 14.10
N LEU A 309 8.36 16.96 13.32
CA LEU A 309 8.76 15.58 13.08
C LEU A 309 9.76 15.57 11.91
N ILE A 310 11.07 15.49 12.20
CA ILE A 310 12.09 15.79 11.17
C ILE A 310 12.59 14.52 10.45
N TYR A 311 12.59 13.34 11.07
CA TYR A 311 13.15 12.14 10.43
C TYR A 311 12.50 10.81 10.85
N SER A 312 12.63 9.80 9.98
CA SER A 312 12.23 8.42 10.22
C SER A 312 13.35 7.48 9.72
N PHE A 313 13.80 6.53 10.55
CA PHE A 313 14.94 5.64 10.24
C PHE A 313 14.65 4.19 10.48
N LYS A 314 15.00 3.32 9.52
CA LYS A 314 14.92 1.87 9.69
C LYS A 314 16.02 1.40 10.67
N LEU A 315 15.64 0.84 11.81
CA LEU A 315 16.59 0.25 12.78
C LEU A 315 16.95 -1.19 12.38
N ASN A 316 18.20 -1.59 12.65
CA ASN A 316 18.59 -2.99 12.78
C ASN A 316 18.79 -3.27 14.29
N PHE A 317 18.29 -4.40 14.76
CA PHE A 317 18.58 -4.93 16.09
C PHE A 317 19.37 -6.23 15.93
#